data_AF-A0A3B0WJR4-F1
#
_entry.id   AF-A0A3B0WJR4-F1
#
_cell.length_a   1.000
_cell.length_b   1.000
_cell.length_c   1.000
_cell.angle_alpha   90.00
_cell.angle_beta   90.00
_cell.angle_gamma   90.00
#
_symmetry.space_group_name_H-M   'P 1'
#
loop_
_entity.id
_entity.type
_entity.pdbx_description
1 polymer ?
#
loop_
_entity_poly.entity_id
_entity_poly.type
_entity_poly.pdbx_seq_one_letter_code
_entity_poly.pdbx_strand_id
1 'polypeptide(L)'
;MKNLQKGFTLIELMIVVAIIGILAGIAIPSYNSYIATTKGQKMVSNFDIAKSYVTNGFFKNETELTQGKAVFGTGPTNLTFPQTPAQLLIALNANNATAPDGGGAAFVTGAGSATLGNVGVAASNTTGWVTADTVTLNTGLYLGVPAKNIVLVYN
;
A
#
# COMPACT_ATOMS: atom_id res chain seq x y z
N MET A 1 49.19 -11.43 40.75
CA MET A 1 49.52 -10.41 39.72
C MET A 1 48.27 -9.56 39.51
N LYS A 2 48.31 -8.27 39.87
CA LYS A 2 47.17 -7.34 39.68
C LYS A 2 47.20 -6.86 38.23
N ASN A 3 46.22 -7.27 37.43
CA ASN A 3 46.03 -6.72 36.09
C ASN A 3 45.66 -5.24 36.23
N LEU A 4 46.55 -4.34 35.79
CA LEU A 4 46.22 -2.92 35.62
C LEU A 4 45.16 -2.82 34.52
N GLN A 5 43.92 -2.52 34.88
CA GLN A 5 42.90 -2.14 33.91
C GLN A 5 43.35 -0.83 33.26
N LYS A 6 43.72 -0.89 31.97
CA LYS A 6 43.96 0.30 31.16
C LYS A 6 42.60 0.96 30.89
N GLY A 7 42.37 2.11 31.50
CA GLY A 7 41.21 2.95 31.21
C GLY A 7 41.30 3.59 29.83
N PHE A 8 40.15 3.88 29.23
CA PHE A 8 40.03 4.62 27.97
C PHE A 8 40.44 6.09 28.18
N THR A 9 41.19 6.67 27.25
CA THR A 9 41.60 8.08 27.35
C THR A 9 40.51 9.02 26.81
N LEU A 10 40.43 10.23 27.37
CA LEU A 10 39.50 11.25 26.87
C LEU A 10 39.80 11.64 25.41
N ILE A 11 41.07 11.61 25.01
CA ILE A 11 41.47 11.94 23.64
C ILE A 11 41.03 10.86 22.64
N GLU A 12 41.11 9.58 23.00
CA GLU A 12 40.57 8.49 22.18
C GLU A 12 39.06 8.66 21.98
N LEU A 13 38.34 9.03 23.05
CA LEU A 13 36.90 9.25 22.96
C LEU A 13 36.56 10.45 22.06
N MET A 14 37.29 11.55 22.17
CA MET A 14 37.06 12.74 21.36
C MET A 14 37.26 12.50 19.87
N ILE A 15 38.30 11.74 19.50
CA ILE A 15 38.56 11.39 18.09
C ILE A 15 37.43 10.51 17.54
N VAL A 16 36.95 9.54 18.32
CA VAL A 16 35.84 8.67 17.91
C VAL A 16 34.57 9.48 17.66
N VAL A 17 34.23 10.42 18.56
CA VAL A 17 33.06 11.30 18.38
C VAL A 17 33.19 12.17 17.13
N ALA A 18 34.38 12.71 16.86
CA ALA A 18 34.64 13.51 15.67
C ALA A 18 34.41 12.71 14.37
N ILE A 19 34.89 11.47 14.31
CA ILE A 19 34.70 10.59 13.15
C ILE A 19 33.22 10.23 12.97
N ILE A 20 32.52 9.87 14.06
CA ILE A 20 31.08 9.56 14.01
C ILE A 20 30.28 10.79 13.53
N GLY A 21 30.64 12.00 13.97
CA GLY A 21 30.01 13.23 13.53
C GLY A 21 30.10 13.45 12.02
N ILE A 22 31.28 13.24 11.43
CA ILE A 22 31.48 13.36 9.97
C ILE A 22 30.64 12.31 9.22
N LEU A 23 30.68 11.06 9.67
CA LEU A 23 29.93 9.97 9.04
C LEU A 23 28.42 10.21 9.12
N ALA A 24 27.92 10.64 10.29
CA ALA A 24 26.50 10.92 10.50
C ALA A 24 26.00 12.05 9.59
N GLY A 25 26.80 13.09 9.37
CA GLY A 25 26.45 14.22 8.50
C GLY A 25 26.15 13.81 7.04
N ILE A 26 26.83 12.78 6.53
CA ILE A 26 26.62 12.25 5.16
C ILE A 26 25.57 11.13 5.18
N ALA A 27 25.64 10.24 6.18
CA ALA A 27 24.81 9.04 6.23
C ALA A 27 23.33 9.36 6.47
N ILE A 28 23.00 10.30 7.37
CA ILE A 28 21.60 10.63 7.71
C ILE A 28 20.78 11.12 6.50
N PRO A 29 21.22 12.14 5.72
CA PRO A 29 20.43 12.60 4.58
C PRO A 29 20.30 11.53 3.49
N SER A 30 21.37 10.77 3.22
CA SER A 30 21.34 9.66 2.25
C SER A 30 20.36 8.56 2.67
N TYR A 31 20.39 8.16 3.94
CA TYR A 31 19.48 7.16 4.49
C TYR A 31 18.02 7.63 4.43
N ASN A 32 17.75 8.89 4.79
CA ASN A 32 16.40 9.45 4.72
C ASN A 32 15.85 9.47 3.28
N SER A 33 16.69 9.81 2.29
CA SER A 33 16.30 9.77 0.87
C SER A 33 16.03 8.35 0.38
N TYR A 34 16.84 7.38 0.79
CA TYR A 34 16.61 5.97 0.49
C TYR A 34 15.30 5.45 1.07
N ILE A 35 15.02 5.76 2.34
CA ILE A 35 13.74 5.39 2.99
C ILE A 35 12.56 6.06 2.28
N ALA A 36 12.67 7.32 1.88
CA ALA A 36 11.60 7.99 1.14
C ALA A 36 11.33 7.33 -0.23
N THR A 37 12.39 6.95 -0.94
CA THR A 37 12.29 6.27 -2.25
C THR A 37 11.63 4.90 -2.12
N THR A 38 12.07 4.09 -1.15
CA THR A 38 11.51 2.75 -0.92
C THR A 38 10.03 2.80 -0.50
N LYS A 39 9.65 3.77 0.33
CA LYS A 39 8.25 4.05 0.66
C LYS A 39 7.44 4.45 -0.58
N GLY A 40 7.96 5.34 -1.41
CA GLY A 40 7.34 5.73 -2.67
C GLY A 40 7.12 4.54 -3.62
N GLN A 41 8.11 3.66 -3.76
CA GLN A 41 7.99 2.42 -4.55
C GLN A 41 6.92 1.47 -3.99
N LYS A 42 6.80 1.37 -2.66
CA LYS A 42 5.75 0.58 -2.02
C LYS A 42 4.35 1.11 -2.34
N MET A 43 4.15 2.44 -2.40
CA MET A 43 2.86 3.03 -2.83
C MET A 43 2.52 2.60 -4.27
N VAL A 44 3.49 2.69 -5.18
CA VAL A 44 3.31 2.31 -6.58
C VAL A 44 2.97 0.83 -6.70
N SER A 45 3.69 -0.03 -5.97
CA SER A 45 3.41 -1.47 -5.91
C SER A 45 2.00 -1.76 -5.40
N ASN A 46 1.57 -1.11 -4.31
CA ASN A 46 0.21 -1.26 -3.79
C ASN A 46 -0.84 -0.84 -4.83
N PHE A 47 -0.61 0.26 -5.56
CA PHE A 47 -1.51 0.71 -6.62
C PHE A 47 -1.63 -0.32 -7.76
N ASP A 48 -0.51 -0.89 -8.20
CA ASP A 48 -0.50 -1.90 -9.27
C ASP A 48 -1.17 -3.21 -8.81
N ILE A 49 -0.99 -3.60 -7.55
CA ILE A 49 -1.69 -4.73 -6.93
C ILE A 49 -3.21 -4.51 -6.97
N ALA A 50 -3.70 -3.35 -6.54
CA ALA A 50 -5.13 -3.06 -6.58
C ALA A 50 -5.68 -3.06 -8.01
N LYS A 51 -4.95 -2.47 -8.96
CA LYS A 51 -5.35 -2.44 -10.37
C LYS A 51 -5.49 -3.87 -10.93
N SER A 52 -4.50 -4.71 -10.69
CA SER A 52 -4.50 -6.11 -11.13
C SER A 52 -5.62 -6.91 -10.46
N TYR A 53 -5.80 -6.75 -9.14
CA TYR A 53 -6.84 -7.43 -8.38
C TYR A 53 -8.24 -7.13 -8.92
N VAL A 54 -8.56 -5.85 -9.14
CA VAL A 54 -9.87 -5.43 -9.65
C VAL A 54 -10.08 -5.89 -11.09
N THR A 55 -9.09 -5.69 -11.96
CA THR A 55 -9.18 -6.07 -13.38
C THR A 55 -9.44 -7.58 -13.52
N ASN A 56 -8.64 -8.42 -12.86
CA ASN A 56 -8.83 -9.87 -12.89
C ASN A 56 -10.14 -10.28 -12.20
N GLY A 57 -10.52 -9.55 -11.16
CA GLY A 57 -11.76 -9.74 -10.42
C GLY A 57 -13.02 -9.55 -11.25
N PHE A 58 -13.06 -8.52 -12.11
CA PHE A 58 -14.17 -8.28 -13.04
C PHE A 58 -14.34 -9.45 -14.02
N PHE A 59 -13.25 -9.85 -14.71
CA PHE A 59 -13.29 -10.99 -15.63
C PHE A 59 -13.72 -12.30 -14.93
N LYS A 60 -13.23 -12.52 -13.71
CA LYS A 60 -13.63 -13.67 -12.90
C LYS A 60 -15.11 -13.63 -12.58
N ASN A 61 -15.63 -12.47 -12.17
CA ASN A 61 -17.03 -12.30 -11.85
C ASN A 61 -17.94 -12.62 -13.05
N GLU A 62 -17.65 -12.07 -14.23
CA GLU A 62 -18.38 -12.36 -15.48
C GLU A 62 -18.38 -13.87 -15.81
N THR A 63 -17.22 -14.51 -15.64
CA THR A 63 -17.07 -15.95 -15.87
C THR A 63 -17.86 -16.78 -14.87
N GLU A 64 -17.93 -16.37 -13.60
CA GLU A 64 -18.69 -17.05 -12.55
C GLU A 64 -20.20 -16.86 -12.69
N LEU A 65 -20.65 -15.70 -13.18
CA LEU A 65 -22.04 -15.46 -13.55
C LEU A 65 -22.48 -16.38 -14.69
N THR A 66 -21.64 -16.52 -15.74
CA THR A 66 -21.91 -17.41 -16.88
C THR A 66 -21.99 -18.89 -16.47
N GLN A 67 -21.22 -19.28 -15.45
CA GLN A 67 -21.27 -20.62 -14.86
C GLN A 67 -22.47 -20.86 -13.94
N GLY A 68 -23.37 -19.88 -13.78
CA GLY A 68 -24.54 -20.01 -12.91
C GLY A 68 -24.22 -19.99 -11.41
N LYS A 69 -23.05 -19.47 -11.00
CA LYS A 69 -22.69 -19.37 -9.57
C LYS A 69 -23.47 -18.28 -8.83
N ALA A 70 -24.19 -17.40 -9.53
CA ALA A 70 -25.19 -16.55 -8.89
C ALA A 70 -26.36 -17.42 -8.43
N VAL A 71 -26.65 -17.42 -7.13
CA VAL A 71 -27.86 -18.07 -6.62
C VAL A 71 -29.08 -17.27 -7.10
N PHE A 72 -29.96 -17.88 -7.88
CA PHE A 72 -31.24 -17.27 -8.25
C PHE A 72 -32.10 -17.04 -6.99
N GLY A 73 -32.50 -15.80 -6.72
CA GLY A 73 -33.50 -15.47 -5.69
C GLY A 73 -32.96 -15.14 -4.29
N THR A 74 -31.68 -15.36 -4.01
CA THR A 74 -30.95 -14.78 -2.86
C THR A 74 -29.62 -14.30 -3.41
N GLY A 75 -29.25 -13.03 -3.22
CA GLY A 75 -28.09 -12.38 -3.87
C GLY A 75 -26.76 -13.18 -3.87
N PRO A 76 -25.72 -12.69 -4.57
CA PRO A 76 -24.55 -13.50 -4.97
C PRO A 76 -23.76 -14.06 -3.78
N THR A 77 -24.10 -15.27 -3.31
CA THR A 77 -23.44 -15.92 -2.17
C THR A 77 -22.28 -16.84 -2.57
N ASN A 78 -22.11 -17.13 -3.87
CA ASN A 78 -21.04 -18.02 -4.35
C ASN A 78 -20.13 -17.38 -5.42
N LEU A 79 -20.21 -16.05 -5.59
CA LEU A 79 -19.23 -15.30 -6.37
C LEU A 79 -18.02 -15.04 -5.48
N THR A 80 -16.83 -15.28 -6.04
CA THR A 80 -15.57 -15.22 -5.29
C THR A 80 -14.88 -13.87 -5.39
N PHE A 81 -15.25 -13.05 -6.39
CA PHE A 81 -14.90 -11.64 -6.40
C PHE A 81 -15.83 -10.88 -5.43
N PRO A 82 -15.34 -9.89 -4.66
CA PRO A 82 -16.17 -9.08 -3.79
C PRO A 82 -17.33 -8.38 -4.52
N GLN A 83 -18.52 -8.40 -3.91
CA GLN A 83 -19.77 -7.91 -4.53
C GLN A 83 -20.24 -6.57 -3.95
N THR A 84 -19.53 -6.01 -2.97
CA THR A 84 -19.81 -4.69 -2.41
C THR A 84 -18.50 -3.91 -2.23
N PRO A 85 -18.54 -2.57 -2.17
CA PRO A 85 -17.34 -1.75 -1.92
C PRO A 85 -16.63 -2.13 -0.61
N ALA A 86 -17.39 -2.47 0.43
CA ALA A 86 -16.83 -2.89 1.72
C ALA A 86 -16.11 -4.24 1.62
N GLN A 87 -16.69 -5.22 0.93
CA GLN A 87 -16.04 -6.51 0.70
C GLN A 87 -14.77 -6.35 -0.16
N LEU A 88 -14.80 -5.46 -1.16
CA LEU A 88 -13.63 -5.19 -2.00
C LEU A 88 -12.46 -4.66 -1.17
N LEU A 89 -12.74 -3.71 -0.27
CA LEU A 89 -11.72 -3.14 0.60
C LEU A 89 -11.15 -4.16 1.58
N ILE A 90 -12.00 -5.02 2.15
CA ILE A 90 -11.57 -6.12 3.02
C ILE A 90 -10.65 -7.07 2.25
N ALA A 91 -11.04 -7.47 1.04
CA ALA A 91 -10.27 -8.42 0.24
C ALA A 91 -8.91 -7.86 -0.20
N LEU A 92 -8.85 -6.58 -0.58
CA LEU A 92 -7.59 -5.90 -0.89
C LEU A 92 -6.64 -5.82 0.33
N ASN A 93 -7.19 -5.73 1.54
CA ASN A 93 -6.42 -5.69 2.78
C ASN A 93 -6.25 -7.05 3.49
N ALA A 94 -6.67 -8.17 2.89
CA ALA A 94 -6.79 -9.47 3.56
C ALA A 94 -5.46 -10.00 4.16
N ASN A 95 -4.32 -9.61 3.61
CA ASN A 95 -2.99 -9.98 4.11
C ASN A 95 -2.32 -8.88 4.95
N ASN A 96 -3.12 -8.11 5.69
CA ASN A 96 -2.66 -6.97 6.50
C ASN A 96 -1.80 -5.99 5.68
N ALA A 97 -2.20 -5.74 4.42
CA ALA A 97 -1.49 -4.82 3.55
C ALA A 97 -1.38 -3.45 4.24
N THR A 98 -0.17 -2.93 4.38
CA THR A 98 0.09 -1.66 5.09
C THR A 98 0.43 -0.54 4.15
N ALA A 99 0.02 0.67 4.52
CA ALA A 99 0.48 1.89 3.88
C ALA A 99 2.03 1.97 3.92
N PRO A 100 2.67 2.66 2.97
CA PRO A 100 4.10 2.92 2.96
C PRO A 100 4.70 3.39 4.29
N ASP A 101 4.00 4.27 5.02
CA ASP A 101 4.47 4.75 6.33
C ASP A 101 4.15 3.84 7.53
N GLY A 102 3.45 2.73 7.31
CA GLY A 102 3.13 1.77 8.39
C GLY A 102 2.04 2.20 9.36
N GLY A 103 1.46 3.40 9.19
CA GLY A 103 0.41 3.96 10.08
C GLY A 103 -1.03 3.52 9.79
N GLY A 104 -1.25 2.55 8.90
CA GLY A 104 -2.60 2.10 8.55
C GLY A 104 -2.65 1.14 7.37
N ALA A 105 -3.88 0.85 6.91
CA ALA A 105 -4.14 -0.02 5.77
C ALA A 105 -3.56 0.53 4.47
N ALA A 106 -3.12 -0.37 3.58
CA ALA A 106 -2.63 -0.01 2.24
C ALA A 106 -3.73 0.56 1.36
N PHE A 107 -4.97 0.09 1.55
CA PHE A 107 -6.14 0.49 0.78
C PHE A 107 -7.19 1.10 1.69
N VAL A 108 -7.74 2.26 1.31
CA VAL A 108 -8.76 3.01 2.06
C VAL A 108 -9.95 3.36 1.17
N THR A 109 -11.10 3.63 1.77
CA THR A 109 -12.26 4.13 1.02
C THR A 109 -12.02 5.55 0.50
N GLY A 110 -12.42 5.83 -0.74
CA GLY A 110 -12.36 7.18 -1.31
C GLY A 110 -10.97 7.57 -1.79
N ALA A 111 -10.42 8.68 -1.26
CA ALA A 111 -9.17 9.24 -1.73
C ALA A 111 -7.94 8.71 -0.96
N GLY A 112 -6.85 8.45 -1.67
CA GLY A 112 -5.57 8.07 -1.09
C GLY A 112 -4.89 9.24 -0.37
N SER A 113 -4.22 8.95 0.74
CA SER A 113 -3.55 9.95 1.58
C SER A 113 -2.17 10.33 1.03
N ALA A 114 -1.95 11.64 0.84
CA ALA A 114 -0.64 12.21 0.56
C ALA A 114 0.34 12.11 1.76
N THR A 115 -0.18 11.81 2.95
CA THR A 115 0.63 11.70 4.18
C THR A 115 1.09 10.28 4.44
N LEU A 116 0.23 9.28 4.20
CA LEU A 116 0.52 7.87 4.48
C LEU A 116 0.92 7.07 3.23
N GLY A 117 0.61 7.58 2.04
CA GLY A 117 0.85 6.90 0.76
C GLY A 117 -0.08 5.70 0.51
N ASN A 118 -1.26 5.69 1.14
CA ASN A 118 -2.26 4.65 0.87
C ASN A 118 -3.04 4.92 -0.42
N VAL A 119 -3.59 3.84 -0.99
CA VAL A 119 -4.36 3.87 -2.22
C VAL A 119 -5.84 4.03 -1.87
N GLY A 120 -6.46 5.06 -2.42
CA GLY A 120 -7.90 5.26 -2.36
C GLY A 120 -8.62 4.35 -3.33
N VAL A 121 -9.68 3.70 -2.84
CA VAL A 121 -10.55 2.79 -3.60
C VAL A 121 -11.99 3.28 -3.47
N ALA A 122 -12.62 3.56 -4.60
CA ALA A 122 -14.04 3.91 -4.67
C ALA A 122 -14.72 3.06 -5.74
N ALA A 123 -15.70 2.25 -5.34
CA ALA A 123 -16.52 1.45 -6.25
C ALA A 123 -17.91 2.08 -6.36
N SER A 124 -18.49 2.12 -7.56
CA SER A 124 -19.85 2.65 -7.78
C SER A 124 -20.95 1.67 -7.39
N ASN A 125 -20.61 0.38 -7.33
CA ASN A 125 -21.59 -0.66 -7.11
C ASN A 125 -22.11 -0.65 -5.66
N THR A 126 -23.37 -1.05 -5.46
CA THR A 126 -23.93 -1.22 -4.10
C THR A 126 -23.93 -2.69 -3.70
N THR A 127 -24.51 -3.53 -4.57
CA THR A 127 -24.58 -4.98 -4.43
C THR A 127 -24.51 -5.62 -5.81
N GLY A 128 -23.54 -6.51 -6.02
CA GLY A 128 -23.28 -7.07 -7.34
C GLY A 128 -22.59 -6.07 -8.26
N TRP A 129 -22.08 -6.55 -9.39
CA TRP A 129 -21.53 -5.71 -10.45
C TRP A 129 -22.47 -5.74 -11.65
N VAL A 130 -22.81 -4.57 -12.19
CA VAL A 130 -23.52 -4.43 -13.46
C VAL A 130 -22.67 -3.67 -14.47
N THR A 131 -22.96 -3.87 -15.76
CA THR A 131 -22.26 -3.16 -16.85
C THR A 131 -22.22 -1.66 -16.59
N ALA A 132 -21.05 -1.06 -16.82
CA ALA A 132 -20.71 0.34 -16.53
C ALA A 132 -20.49 0.71 -15.05
N ASP A 133 -20.64 -0.23 -14.10
CA ASP A 133 -20.08 -0.01 -12.77
C ASP A 133 -18.57 0.19 -12.85
N THR A 134 -18.03 0.97 -11.90
CA THR A 134 -16.63 1.36 -11.92
C THR A 134 -15.95 1.14 -10.58
N VAL A 135 -14.64 0.95 -10.64
CA VAL A 135 -13.72 1.12 -9.50
C VAL A 135 -12.71 2.18 -9.87
N THR A 136 -12.70 3.26 -9.10
CA THR A 136 -11.67 4.30 -9.16
C THR A 136 -10.58 3.98 -8.15
N LEU A 137 -9.34 3.88 -8.63
CA LEU A 137 -8.13 3.76 -7.80
C LEU A 137 -7.35 5.05 -7.92
N ASN A 138 -6.96 5.62 -6.77
CA ASN A 138 -6.21 6.87 -6.75
C ASN A 138 -5.15 6.90 -5.66
N THR A 139 -4.10 7.69 -5.85
CA THR A 139 -3.08 7.99 -4.83
C THR A 139 -2.88 9.49 -4.71
N GLY A 140 -2.51 9.96 -3.52
CA GLY A 140 -2.01 11.33 -3.33
C GLY A 140 -0.58 11.51 -3.86
N LEU A 141 -0.12 12.76 -3.90
CA LEU A 141 1.30 13.08 -4.05
C LEU A 141 2.02 12.65 -2.77
N TYR A 142 2.92 11.68 -2.86
CA TYR A 142 3.55 11.06 -1.69
C TYR A 142 5.07 11.00 -1.86
N LEU A 143 5.81 11.70 -0.98
CA LEU A 143 7.28 11.75 -0.99
C LEU A 143 7.90 12.01 -2.38
N GLY A 144 7.26 12.90 -3.16
CA GLY A 144 7.70 13.25 -4.52
C GLY A 144 7.22 12.31 -5.62
N VAL A 145 6.56 11.20 -5.29
CA VAL A 145 5.91 10.32 -6.27
C VAL A 145 4.58 10.95 -6.73
N PRO A 146 4.39 11.21 -8.04
CA PRO A 146 3.18 11.83 -8.55
C PRO A 146 1.92 11.04 -8.22
N ALA A 147 0.81 11.77 -8.01
CA ALA A 147 -0.51 11.19 -7.85
C ALA A 147 -0.88 10.36 -9.10
N LYS A 148 -1.51 9.20 -8.88
CA LYS A 148 -2.09 8.36 -9.93
C LYS A 148 -3.59 8.32 -9.76
N ASN A 149 -4.31 8.22 -10.87
CA ASN A 149 -5.75 8.01 -10.89
C ASN A 149 -6.11 7.12 -12.09
N ILE A 150 -6.91 6.09 -11.86
CA ILE A 150 -7.43 5.21 -12.91
C ILE A 150 -8.86 4.82 -12.56
N VAL A 151 -9.70 4.74 -13.59
CA VAL A 151 -11.07 4.23 -13.50
C VAL A 151 -11.12 2.92 -14.29
N LEU A 152 -11.48 1.84 -13.60
CA LEU A 152 -11.71 0.52 -14.18
C LEU A 152 -13.22 0.33 -14.33
N VAL A 153 -13.67 -0.08 -15.51
CA VAL A 153 -15.10 -0.24 -15.83
C VAL A 153 -15.42 -1.73 -15.94
N TYR A 154 -16.51 -2.15 -15.31
CA TYR A 154 -17.07 -3.49 -15.40
C TYR A 154 -17.89 -3.61 -16.68
N ASN A 155 -17.70 -4.70 -17.45
CA ASN A 155 -18.35 -4.91 -18.74
C ASN A 155 -19.53 -5.88 -18.64
#